data_AF-A0AAP3CNC2-F1
#
_entry.id   AF-A0AAP3CNC2-F1
#
_cell.length_a   1.000
_cell.length_b   1.000
_cell.length_c   1.000
_cell.angle_alpha   90.00
_cell.angle_beta   90.00
_cell.angle_gamma   90.00
#
_symmetry.space_group_name_H-M   'P 1'
#
loop_
_entity.id
_entity.type
_entity.pdbx_description
1 polymer ?
#
loop_
_entity_poly.entity_id
_entity_poly.type
_entity_poly.pdbx_seq_one_letter_code
_entity_poly.pdbx_strand_id
1 'polypeptide(L)'
;MSSNTEQNLYYYTMPLAKSNLRDFLIQYRQDNPGFMDDETAVFYFNQLLDGISFAHREGVIHRDLKPENILVFEEEGKEVLKLSDFGFGKYLNGDTFLTKTQTALGTNFYAPPEQLKDSKNTDETADIYSLGVILYELLTYDHPAYINIERLNNSKLKFIVNKATKGRKENRFHSIEEMKDRINMVMGYNNALKSTTKQFQSVYDIYNNKYEEIYMREIVDILLENNLDFILYTEKFMNMDEDDIAIMAVDFPDDFSEVVENFLSLIQGDHPFSFTDKLANMIVYKIFPVMRDTDFDLYEKAFKTLLIMAFRHNRFYIAKVIEDEILTAENNQQIITIGDVLKENPQPSKWLYKHFKEKHKLCRYISDKFDQLL
;
A
#
# COMPACT_ATOMS: atom_id res chain seq x y z
N MET A 1 -6.18 62.66 28.37
CA MET A 1 -6.21 61.60 27.35
C MET A 1 -5.27 60.51 27.81
N SER A 2 -5.80 59.49 28.48
CA SER A 2 -5.04 58.35 28.98
C SER A 2 -5.42 57.18 28.09
N SER A 3 -4.51 56.76 27.20
CA SER A 3 -4.74 55.63 26.28
C SER A 3 -4.62 54.33 27.06
N ASN A 4 -5.76 53.78 27.49
CA ASN A 4 -5.88 52.37 27.84
C ASN A 4 -5.64 51.53 26.59
N THR A 5 -4.42 51.03 26.44
CA THR A 5 -4.15 49.83 25.62
C THR A 5 -3.67 48.74 26.55
N GLU A 6 -4.55 48.28 27.44
CA GLU A 6 -4.43 46.94 27.99
C GLU A 6 -4.57 45.98 26.82
N GLN A 7 -3.45 45.39 26.38
CA GLN A 7 -3.49 44.25 25.48
C GLN A 7 -4.25 43.15 26.23
N ASN A 8 -5.47 42.82 25.78
CA ASN A 8 -6.21 41.67 26.27
C ASN A 8 -5.36 40.40 26.03
N LEU A 9 -4.65 39.96 27.06
CA LEU A 9 -3.99 38.66 27.08
C LEU A 9 -5.06 37.59 27.19
N TYR A 10 -5.20 36.78 26.15
CA TYR A 10 -6.05 35.60 26.18
C TYR A 10 -5.27 34.47 26.85
N TYR A 11 -5.84 33.91 27.92
CA TYR A 11 -5.31 32.75 28.60
C TYR A 11 -6.16 31.54 28.23
N TYR A 12 -5.49 30.43 27.92
CA TYR A 12 -6.12 29.13 27.72
C TYR A 12 -5.57 28.15 28.76
N THR A 13 -6.47 27.44 29.45
CA THR A 13 -6.11 26.41 30.42
C THR A 13 -6.43 25.04 29.83
N MET A 14 -5.51 24.09 29.98
CA MET A 14 -5.68 22.71 29.53
C MET A 14 -5.05 21.73 30.53
N PRO A 15 -5.44 20.45 30.49
CA PRO A 15 -4.76 19.41 31.26
C PRO A 15 -3.25 19.40 30.97
N LEU A 16 -2.44 19.22 32.03
CA LEU A 16 -0.99 19.14 31.90
C LEU A 16 -0.58 17.75 31.42
N ALA A 17 0.10 17.68 30.28
CA ALA A 17 0.70 16.45 29.76
C ALA A 17 1.99 16.10 30.51
N LYS A 18 2.34 14.80 30.52
CA LYS A 18 3.59 14.30 31.11
C LYS A 18 4.81 14.73 30.30
N SER A 19 4.71 14.65 28.97
CA SER A 19 5.71 15.10 28.00
C SER A 19 5.07 15.32 26.64
N ASN A 20 5.85 15.74 25.64
CA ASN A 20 5.48 15.58 24.23
C ASN A 20 6.08 14.27 23.67
N LEU A 21 5.70 13.90 22.45
CA LEU A 21 6.15 12.67 21.80
C LEU A 21 7.66 12.68 21.53
N ARG A 22 8.27 13.85 21.24
CA ARG A 22 9.72 13.95 21.05
C ARG A 22 10.47 13.48 22.29
N ASP A 23 10.14 14.09 23.43
CA ASP A 23 10.80 13.81 24.70
C ASP A 23 10.52 12.38 25.15
N PHE A 24 9.31 11.89 24.89
CA PHE A 24 8.94 10.50 25.11
C PHE A 24 9.81 9.53 24.30
N LEU A 25 9.99 9.75 22.99
CA LEU A 25 10.80 8.86 22.15
C LEU A 25 12.28 8.84 22.55
N ILE A 26 12.81 9.98 22.99
CA ILE A 26 14.18 10.06 23.53
C ILE A 26 14.33 9.17 24.76
N GLN A 27 13.38 9.22 25.69
CA GLN A 27 13.38 8.39 26.89
C GLN A 27 13.13 6.91 26.55
N TYR A 28 12.12 6.62 25.74
CA TYR A 28 11.74 5.26 25.35
C TYR A 28 12.90 4.52 24.68
N ARG A 29 13.68 5.20 23.82
CA ARG A 29 14.89 4.63 23.18
C ARG A 29 15.98 4.25 24.18
N GLN A 30 16.12 5.00 25.28
CA GLN A 30 17.12 4.68 26.32
C GLN A 30 16.79 3.35 26.99
N ASP A 31 15.51 3.10 27.24
CA ASP A 31 15.03 1.85 27.84
C ASP A 31 14.88 0.71 26.83
N ASN A 32 14.66 1.04 25.55
CA ASN A 32 14.42 0.09 24.45
C ASN A 32 15.39 0.37 23.27
N PRO A 33 16.67 -0.01 23.40
CA PRO A 33 17.65 0.25 22.36
C PRO A 33 17.38 -0.57 21.10
N GLY A 34 17.57 0.03 19.92
CA GLY A 34 17.33 -0.62 18.63
C GLY A 34 16.28 0.12 17.81
N PHE A 35 15.61 -0.58 16.91
CA PHE A 35 14.40 -0.09 16.24
C PHE A 35 13.17 -0.47 17.08
N MET A 36 12.12 0.35 17.05
CA MET A 36 10.83 -0.02 17.63
C MET A 36 10.19 -1.14 16.79
N ASP A 37 9.56 -2.13 17.43
CA ASP A 37 8.80 -3.15 16.71
C ASP A 37 7.52 -2.58 16.09
N ASP A 38 7.03 -3.25 15.04
CA ASP A 38 5.90 -2.76 14.24
C ASP A 38 4.61 -2.70 15.09
N GLU A 39 4.39 -3.67 15.98
CA GLU A 39 3.20 -3.73 16.85
C GLU A 39 3.13 -2.53 17.81
N THR A 40 4.24 -2.22 18.48
CA THR A 40 4.35 -1.06 19.37
C THR A 40 4.23 0.26 18.60
N ALA A 41 4.88 0.36 17.43
CA ALA A 41 4.78 1.55 16.60
C ALA A 41 3.33 1.81 16.15
N VAL A 42 2.61 0.76 15.76
CA VAL A 42 1.20 0.87 15.34
C VAL A 42 0.28 1.19 16.51
N PHE A 43 0.56 0.69 17.72
CA PHE A 43 -0.19 1.06 18.92
C PHE A 43 -0.21 2.58 19.13
N TYR A 44 0.95 3.24 19.10
CA TYR A 44 1.04 4.69 19.21
C TYR A 44 0.46 5.40 18.00
N PHE A 45 0.80 4.93 16.81
CA PHE A 45 0.44 5.59 15.56
C PHE A 45 -1.07 5.59 15.32
N ASN A 46 -1.79 4.52 15.67
CA ASN A 46 -3.24 4.46 15.53
C ASN A 46 -3.96 5.55 16.34
N GLN A 47 -3.46 5.90 17.52
CA GLN A 47 -4.02 7.01 18.32
C GLN A 47 -3.94 8.34 17.56
N LEU A 48 -2.83 8.58 16.83
CA LEU A 48 -2.66 9.76 16.00
C LEU A 48 -3.60 9.74 14.78
N LEU A 49 -3.73 8.58 14.13
CA LEU A 49 -4.64 8.41 13.01
C LEU A 49 -6.12 8.59 13.43
N ASP A 50 -6.50 8.18 14.64
CA ASP A 50 -7.84 8.42 15.19
C ASP A 50 -8.10 9.91 15.40
N GLY A 51 -7.15 10.62 16.02
CA GLY A 51 -7.25 12.07 16.22
C GLY A 51 -7.34 12.85 14.91
N ILE A 52 -6.52 12.52 13.92
CA ILE A 52 -6.50 13.21 12.62
C ILE A 52 -7.70 12.84 11.75
N SER A 53 -8.12 11.57 11.71
CA SER A 53 -9.35 11.17 11.02
C SER A 53 -10.57 11.92 11.58
N PHE A 54 -10.65 12.10 12.90
CA PHE A 54 -11.69 12.92 13.51
C PHE A 54 -11.59 14.38 13.04
N ALA A 55 -10.41 15.00 13.11
CA ALA A 55 -10.23 16.39 12.67
C ALA A 55 -10.60 16.60 11.19
N HIS A 56 -10.17 15.70 10.29
CA HIS A 56 -10.47 15.75 8.86
C HIS A 56 -11.99 15.65 8.60
N ARG A 57 -12.70 14.77 9.30
CA ARG A 57 -14.18 14.68 9.20
C ARG A 57 -14.89 15.96 9.64
N GLU A 58 -14.32 16.69 10.59
CA GLU A 58 -14.82 18.02 11.02
C GLU A 58 -14.32 19.16 10.12
N GLY A 59 -13.65 18.85 9.00
CA GLY A 59 -13.13 19.83 8.04
C GLY A 59 -11.87 20.57 8.52
N VAL A 60 -11.18 20.06 9.54
CA VAL A 60 -9.99 20.67 10.14
C VAL A 60 -8.74 19.93 9.69
N ILE A 61 -7.83 20.64 9.01
CA ILE A 61 -6.50 20.13 8.63
C ILE A 61 -5.48 20.66 9.66
N HIS A 62 -4.64 19.79 10.21
CA HIS A 62 -3.74 20.14 11.30
C HIS A 62 -2.57 21.04 10.85
N ARG A 63 -1.89 20.67 9.75
CA ARG A 63 -0.82 21.46 9.05
C ARG A 63 0.47 21.72 9.81
N ASP A 64 0.55 21.36 11.08
CA ASP A 64 1.78 21.42 11.89
C ASP A 64 1.99 20.14 12.70
N LEU A 65 1.69 18.99 12.09
CA LEU A 65 1.96 17.70 12.75
C LEU A 65 3.46 17.46 12.89
N LYS A 66 3.90 17.26 14.12
CA LYS A 66 5.27 16.92 14.52
C LYS A 66 5.25 16.38 15.96
N PRO A 67 6.28 15.64 16.40
CA PRO A 67 6.32 15.05 17.74
C PRO A 67 6.13 16.07 18.88
N GLU A 68 6.54 17.32 18.70
CA GLU A 68 6.39 18.38 19.70
C GLU A 68 4.94 18.81 19.93
N ASN A 69 4.06 18.63 18.92
CA ASN A 69 2.63 18.95 18.97
C ASN A 69 1.77 17.71 19.29
N ILE A 70 2.41 16.65 19.78
CA ILE A 70 1.74 15.43 20.23
C ILE A 70 2.05 15.29 21.71
N LEU A 71 1.03 15.46 22.53
CA LEU A 71 1.14 15.40 23.99
C LEU A 71 0.93 13.97 24.49
N VAL A 72 1.77 13.56 25.43
CA VAL A 72 1.72 12.23 26.06
C VAL A 72 1.11 12.38 27.45
N PHE A 73 -0.03 11.74 27.64
CA PHE A 73 -0.70 11.57 28.93
C PHE A 73 -0.49 10.14 29.43
N GLU A 74 -0.75 9.94 30.72
CA GLU A 74 -0.79 8.62 31.33
C GLU A 74 -2.20 8.38 31.88
N GLU A 75 -2.90 7.40 31.31
CA GLU A 75 -4.25 7.02 31.72
C GLU A 75 -4.26 5.51 31.98
N GLU A 76 -4.70 5.09 33.17
CA GLU A 76 -4.73 3.67 33.59
C GLU A 76 -3.38 2.94 33.42
N GLY A 77 -2.26 3.66 33.60
CA GLY A 77 -0.91 3.11 33.46
C GLY A 77 -0.47 2.89 32.01
N LYS A 78 -1.15 3.48 31.03
CA LYS A 78 -0.78 3.45 29.61
C LYS A 78 -0.60 4.85 29.07
N GLU A 79 0.31 5.00 28.13
CA GLU A 79 0.52 6.24 27.38
C GLU A 79 -0.63 6.50 26.42
N VAL A 80 -1.26 7.67 26.57
CA VAL A 80 -2.32 8.17 25.69
C VAL A 80 -1.81 9.41 24.96
N LEU A 81 -1.77 9.33 23.64
CA LEU A 81 -1.33 10.42 22.77
C LEU A 81 -2.52 11.33 22.42
N LYS A 82 -2.33 12.64 22.58
CA LYS A 82 -3.32 13.67 22.21
C LYS A 82 -2.67 14.72 21.33
N LEU A 83 -3.38 15.09 20.26
CA LEU A 83 -2.93 16.15 19.34
C LEU A 83 -3.12 17.52 20.00
N SER A 84 -2.13 18.40 19.86
CA SER A 84 -2.19 19.80 20.28
C SER A 84 -1.81 20.73 19.13
N ASP A 85 -2.07 22.02 19.30
CA ASP A 85 -1.56 23.07 18.41
C ASP A 85 -1.96 22.89 16.93
N PHE A 86 -3.26 22.62 16.73
CA PHE A 86 -3.90 22.77 15.43
C PHE A 86 -3.56 24.14 14.85
N GLY A 87 -3.14 24.19 13.58
CA GLY A 87 -2.51 25.34 12.92
C GLY A 87 -3.37 26.61 12.75
N PHE A 88 -4.30 26.91 13.65
CA PHE A 88 -5.15 28.11 13.70
C PHE A 88 -4.34 29.42 13.58
N GLY A 89 -3.09 29.45 14.05
CA GLY A 89 -2.21 30.62 13.97
C GLY A 89 -1.76 31.02 12.55
N LYS A 90 -1.83 30.12 11.56
CA LYS A 90 -1.36 30.40 10.18
C LYS A 90 -2.42 31.08 9.29
N TYR A 91 -3.68 31.14 9.73
CA TYR A 91 -4.76 31.82 9.01
C TYR A 91 -5.10 33.20 9.55
N LEU A 92 -4.79 33.46 10.83
CA LEU A 92 -5.16 34.71 11.51
C LEU A 92 -4.34 35.93 11.02
N ASN A 93 -3.15 35.71 10.49
CA ASN A 93 -2.36 36.75 9.85
C ASN A 93 -2.20 36.38 8.38
N GLY A 94 -2.91 37.08 7.49
CA GLY A 94 -2.83 36.90 6.03
C GLY A 94 -1.43 37.11 5.41
N ASP A 95 -0.41 37.31 6.24
CA ASP A 95 0.99 37.38 5.87
C ASP A 95 1.55 35.96 5.70
N THR A 96 1.74 35.63 4.43
CA THR A 96 2.72 34.66 3.95
C THR A 96 3.99 34.65 4.81
N PHE A 97 4.66 33.49 4.87
CA PHE A 97 5.99 33.13 5.42
C PHE A 97 7.15 34.16 5.32
N LEU A 98 6.92 35.38 4.85
CA LEU A 98 7.91 36.34 4.39
C LEU A 98 8.24 37.48 5.35
N THR A 99 7.68 37.60 6.55
CA THR A 99 8.12 38.68 7.46
C THR A 99 8.30 38.24 8.91
N LYS A 100 9.57 38.38 9.36
CA LYS A 100 10.13 38.21 10.71
C LYS A 100 10.37 36.73 11.08
N THR A 101 11.58 36.17 11.07
CA THR A 101 12.90 36.75 11.39
C THR A 101 13.99 35.78 10.88
N GLN A 102 15.13 36.30 10.42
CA GLN A 102 16.29 35.56 9.87
C GLN A 102 17.09 34.76 10.93
N THR A 103 16.42 34.08 11.86
CA THR A 103 17.08 33.28 12.90
C THR A 103 16.19 32.09 13.29
N ALA A 104 16.77 30.89 13.24
CA ALA A 104 16.18 29.54 13.37
C ALA A 104 15.40 29.05 12.13
N LEU A 105 16.02 28.71 10.98
CA LEU A 105 17.12 27.75 10.82
C LEU A 105 16.90 26.42 11.57
N GLY A 106 15.70 25.87 11.42
CA GLY A 106 15.42 24.45 11.52
C GLY A 106 14.37 24.14 10.46
N THR A 107 14.79 23.54 9.34
CA THR A 107 13.88 23.11 8.26
C THR A 107 12.68 22.39 8.89
N ASN A 108 11.44 22.76 8.56
CA ASN A 108 10.28 22.02 9.09
C ASN A 108 10.22 20.65 8.40
N PHE A 109 10.97 19.67 8.93
CA PHE A 109 11.21 18.36 8.33
C PHE A 109 9.95 17.48 8.22
N TYR A 110 8.88 17.88 8.90
CA TYR A 110 7.58 17.19 8.88
C TYR A 110 6.62 17.81 7.87
N ALA A 111 6.90 19.01 7.37
CA ALA A 111 6.05 19.68 6.39
C ALA A 111 6.31 19.13 4.97
N PRO A 112 5.25 18.85 4.20
CA PRO A 112 5.42 18.37 2.84
C PRO A 112 5.89 19.49 1.89
N PRO A 113 6.51 19.15 0.75
CA PRO A 113 7.07 20.14 -0.18
C PRO A 113 6.05 21.16 -0.68
N GLU A 114 4.80 20.78 -0.91
CA GLU A 114 3.75 21.68 -1.38
C GLU A 114 3.32 22.69 -0.31
N GLN A 115 3.33 22.33 0.97
CA GLN A 115 3.00 23.26 2.07
C GLN A 115 4.08 24.33 2.24
N LEU A 116 5.35 23.97 2.00
CA LEU A 116 6.48 24.91 2.01
C LEU A 116 6.42 25.90 0.82
N LYS A 117 5.80 25.48 -0.30
CA LYS A 117 5.62 26.32 -1.49
C LYS A 117 4.38 27.20 -1.41
N ASP A 118 3.25 26.61 -1.00
CA ASP A 118 1.94 27.25 -0.92
C ASP A 118 1.12 26.65 0.22
N SER A 119 1.28 27.25 1.40
CA SER A 119 0.56 26.85 2.62
C SER A 119 -0.95 27.16 2.58
N LYS A 120 -1.44 27.98 1.65
CA LYS A 120 -2.86 28.33 1.59
C LYS A 120 -3.69 27.23 0.94
N ASN A 121 -3.14 26.58 -0.10
CA ASN A 121 -3.82 25.54 -0.89
C ASN A 121 -3.48 24.11 -0.46
N THR A 122 -3.11 23.92 0.82
CA THR A 122 -2.77 22.62 1.38
C THR A 122 -4.04 21.85 1.82
N ASP A 123 -4.17 20.59 1.38
CA ASP A 123 -5.28 19.69 1.71
C ASP A 123 -4.86 18.62 2.76
N GLU A 124 -5.76 17.68 3.07
CA GLU A 124 -5.57 16.61 4.06
C GLU A 124 -4.32 15.74 3.79
N THR A 125 -3.87 15.64 2.53
CA THR A 125 -2.69 14.84 2.16
C THR A 125 -1.38 15.39 2.73
N ALA A 126 -1.40 16.61 3.26
CA ALA A 126 -0.27 17.17 3.97
C ALA A 126 -0.09 16.56 5.36
N ASP A 127 -1.18 16.35 6.10
CA ASP A 127 -1.13 15.67 7.39
C ASP A 127 -0.69 14.22 7.20
N ILE A 128 -1.11 13.56 6.11
CA ILE A 128 -0.66 12.21 5.73
C ILE A 128 0.86 12.16 5.55
N TYR A 129 1.47 13.18 4.91
CA TYR A 129 2.93 13.25 4.79
C TYR A 129 3.60 13.37 6.15
N SER A 130 3.14 14.30 6.99
CA SER A 130 3.68 14.51 8.33
C SER A 130 3.55 13.27 9.20
N LEU A 131 2.42 12.56 9.12
CA LEU A 131 2.20 11.27 9.77
C LEU A 131 3.18 10.20 9.26
N GLY A 132 3.46 10.15 7.96
CA GLY A 132 4.49 9.26 7.40
C GLY A 132 5.89 9.53 7.96
N VAL A 133 6.25 10.80 8.14
CA VAL A 133 7.52 11.22 8.76
C VAL A 133 7.55 10.82 10.25
N ILE A 134 6.44 11.00 10.98
CA ILE A 134 6.31 10.59 12.38
C ILE A 134 6.42 9.06 12.50
N LEU A 135 5.78 8.29 11.63
CA LEU A 135 5.88 6.83 11.65
C LEU A 135 7.30 6.33 11.40
N TYR A 136 8.03 6.97 10.48
CA TYR A 136 9.46 6.71 10.30
C TYR A 136 10.25 6.95 11.59
N GLU A 137 9.95 8.04 12.30
CA GLU A 137 10.63 8.36 13.55
C GLU A 137 10.27 7.37 14.67
N LEU A 138 9.00 6.97 14.80
CA LEU A 138 8.57 5.94 15.75
C LEU A 138 9.40 4.66 15.56
N LEU A 139 9.56 4.22 14.31
CA LEU A 139 10.27 2.99 13.98
C LEU A 139 11.78 3.09 14.22
N THR A 140 12.39 4.25 13.96
CA THR A 140 13.85 4.39 13.90
C THR A 140 14.47 5.15 15.08
N TYR A 141 13.65 5.85 15.86
CA TYR A 141 14.02 6.86 16.86
C TYR A 141 14.94 7.98 16.35
N ASP A 142 15.07 8.13 15.03
CA ASP A 142 15.98 9.11 14.46
C ASP A 142 15.21 10.31 13.95
N HIS A 143 15.63 11.48 14.41
CA HIS A 143 15.11 12.75 13.94
C HIS A 143 15.31 12.85 12.41
N PRO A 144 14.24 12.94 11.62
CA PRO A 144 14.33 12.81 10.17
C PRO A 144 14.82 14.12 9.55
N ALA A 145 16.13 14.35 9.51
CA ALA A 145 16.69 15.35 8.60
C ALA A 145 16.42 14.98 7.12
N TYR A 146 16.34 13.67 6.85
CA TYR A 146 15.87 13.05 5.62
C TYR A 146 15.36 11.63 5.93
N ILE A 147 14.42 11.13 5.14
CA ILE A 147 13.88 9.77 5.29
C ILE A 147 14.74 8.78 4.51
N ASN A 148 15.35 7.82 5.21
CA ASN A 148 16.07 6.71 4.59
C ASN A 148 15.25 5.42 4.67
N ILE A 149 14.47 5.15 3.62
CA ILE A 149 13.57 4.00 3.52
C ILE A 149 14.29 2.64 3.69
N GLU A 150 15.58 2.55 3.36
CA GLU A 150 16.33 1.30 3.50
C GLU A 150 16.58 0.88 4.95
N ARG A 151 16.45 1.83 5.90
CA ARG A 151 16.52 1.50 7.33
C ARG A 151 15.32 0.70 7.82
N LEU A 152 14.23 0.68 7.05
CA LEU A 152 13.00 -0.03 7.36
C LEU A 152 12.92 -1.39 6.66
N ASN A 153 14.02 -1.94 6.13
CA ASN A 153 14.01 -3.20 5.36
C ASN A 153 13.39 -4.40 6.10
N ASN A 154 13.42 -4.39 7.43
CA ASN A 154 12.84 -5.45 8.26
C ASN A 154 11.46 -5.10 8.84
N SER A 155 10.93 -3.90 8.57
CA SER A 155 9.62 -3.45 9.05
C SER A 155 8.56 -3.70 7.99
N LYS A 156 7.43 -4.28 8.40
CA LYS A 156 6.25 -4.45 7.54
C LYS A 156 5.67 -3.09 7.13
N LEU A 157 5.89 -2.05 7.94
CA LEU A 157 5.42 -0.68 7.73
C LEU A 157 6.28 0.13 6.74
N LYS A 158 7.37 -0.43 6.19
CA LYS A 158 8.22 0.22 5.17
C LYS A 158 7.42 0.84 4.04
N PHE A 159 6.43 0.12 3.53
CA PHE A 159 5.57 0.59 2.45
C PHE A 159 4.71 1.78 2.86
N ILE A 160 4.14 1.73 4.06
CA ILE A 160 3.28 2.79 4.61
C ILE A 160 4.06 4.10 4.69
N VAL A 161 5.26 4.07 5.28
CA VAL A 161 6.16 5.23 5.33
C VAL A 161 6.49 5.73 3.92
N ASN A 162 6.96 4.85 3.04
CA ASN A 162 7.38 5.22 1.68
C ASN A 162 6.25 5.83 0.83
N LYS A 163 5.01 5.34 0.96
CA LYS A 163 3.85 5.87 0.24
C LYS A 163 3.39 7.20 0.84
N ALA A 164 3.29 7.30 2.17
CA ALA A 164 2.89 8.54 2.85
C ALA A 164 3.86 9.70 2.57
N THR A 165 5.16 9.43 2.45
CA THR A 165 6.19 10.47 2.34
C THR A 165 6.60 10.79 0.90
N LYS A 166 5.77 10.48 -0.11
CA LYS A 166 6.06 10.84 -1.50
C LYS A 166 6.04 12.36 -1.69
N GLY A 167 6.99 12.88 -2.47
CA GLY A 167 7.09 14.33 -2.71
C GLY A 167 5.93 14.92 -3.51
N ARG A 168 5.26 14.10 -4.34
CA ARG A 168 4.03 14.45 -5.05
C ARG A 168 2.83 13.92 -4.28
N LYS A 169 1.86 14.78 -3.97
CA LYS A 169 0.72 14.44 -3.10
C LYS A 169 -0.20 13.39 -3.70
N GLU A 170 -0.33 13.35 -5.03
CA GLU A 170 -1.11 12.35 -5.78
C GLU A 170 -0.58 10.92 -5.67
N ASN A 171 0.65 10.74 -5.17
CA ASN A 171 1.27 9.43 -4.97
C ASN A 171 1.19 8.96 -3.50
N ARG A 172 0.51 9.72 -2.63
CA ARG A 172 0.30 9.38 -1.21
C ARG A 172 -1.01 8.61 -1.04
N PHE A 173 -1.35 8.27 0.19
CA PHE A 173 -2.72 7.87 0.52
C PHE A 173 -3.65 9.08 0.33
N HIS A 174 -4.88 8.83 -0.10
CA HIS A 174 -5.86 9.88 -0.37
C HIS A 174 -6.62 10.30 0.89
N SER A 175 -6.69 9.42 1.90
CA SER A 175 -7.30 9.69 3.20
C SER A 175 -6.62 8.93 4.33
N ILE A 176 -6.97 9.28 5.58
CA ILE A 176 -6.50 8.58 6.78
C ILE A 176 -7.09 7.17 6.84
N GLU A 177 -8.32 6.98 6.37
CA GLU A 177 -8.99 5.67 6.30
C GLU A 177 -8.25 4.72 5.36
N GLU A 178 -7.84 5.17 4.17
CA GLU A 178 -7.02 4.36 3.25
C GLU A 178 -5.70 3.93 3.91
N MET A 179 -5.08 4.82 4.68
CA MET A 179 -3.84 4.53 5.41
C MET A 179 -4.06 3.51 6.54
N LYS A 180 -5.14 3.65 7.32
CA LYS A 180 -5.52 2.70 8.39
C LYS A 180 -5.80 1.31 7.85
N ASP A 181 -6.55 1.20 6.76
CA ASP A 181 -6.85 -0.09 6.13
C ASP A 181 -5.57 -0.81 5.69
N ARG A 182 -4.62 -0.06 5.14
CA ARG A 182 -3.33 -0.61 4.70
C ARG A 182 -2.45 -1.03 5.87
N ILE A 183 -2.47 -0.30 6.98
CA ILE A 183 -1.78 -0.71 8.23
C ILE A 183 -2.42 -1.98 8.79
N ASN A 184 -3.75 -2.02 8.90
CA ASN A 184 -4.47 -3.19 9.42
C ASN A 184 -4.22 -4.44 8.58
N MET A 185 -4.13 -4.29 7.26
CA MET A 185 -3.78 -5.36 6.33
C MET A 185 -2.34 -5.86 6.56
N VAL A 186 -1.37 -4.95 6.61
CA VAL A 186 0.07 -5.27 6.78
C VAL A 186 0.38 -5.87 8.15
N MET A 187 -0.35 -5.47 9.19
CA MET A 187 -0.21 -6.00 10.55
C MET A 187 -1.08 -7.24 10.80
N GLY A 188 -1.97 -7.58 9.87
CA GLY A 188 -2.96 -8.63 10.02
C GLY A 188 -3.95 -8.36 11.16
N TYR A 189 -4.25 -7.12 11.54
CA TYR A 189 -5.18 -6.81 12.65
C TYR A 189 -6.66 -6.99 12.31
N ASN A 190 -7.00 -7.34 11.08
CA ASN A 190 -8.35 -7.75 10.75
C ASN A 190 -8.66 -9.12 11.38
N ASN A 191 -9.32 -9.15 12.54
CA ASN A 191 -9.72 -10.38 13.22
C ASN A 191 -10.63 -11.27 12.35
N ALA A 192 -11.47 -10.66 11.50
CA ALA A 192 -12.26 -11.38 10.51
C ALA A 192 -11.37 -12.09 9.49
N LEU A 193 -10.44 -11.38 8.84
CA LEU A 193 -9.52 -11.99 7.85
C LEU A 193 -8.53 -12.99 8.50
N LYS A 194 -8.08 -12.74 9.75
CA LYS A 194 -7.31 -13.72 10.54
C LYS A 194 -8.15 -14.96 10.88
N SER A 195 -9.47 -14.82 11.06
CA SER A 195 -10.37 -15.96 11.25
C SER A 195 -10.59 -16.70 9.94
N THR A 196 -10.85 -16.01 8.84
CA THR A 196 -11.04 -16.58 7.50
C THR A 196 -9.80 -17.34 7.03
N THR A 197 -8.60 -16.75 7.15
CA THR A 197 -7.35 -17.42 6.78
C THR A 197 -7.04 -18.64 7.64
N LYS A 198 -7.46 -18.65 8.93
CA LYS A 198 -7.37 -19.83 9.79
C LYS A 198 -8.40 -20.90 9.41
N GLN A 199 -9.62 -20.50 9.10
CA GLN A 199 -10.67 -21.38 8.62
C GLN A 199 -10.23 -22.06 7.33
N PHE A 200 -9.80 -21.29 6.33
CA PHE A 200 -9.22 -21.79 5.10
C PHE A 200 -8.12 -22.81 5.39
N GLN A 201 -7.14 -22.46 6.23
CA GLN A 201 -6.04 -23.37 6.53
C GLN A 201 -6.53 -24.68 7.16
N SER A 202 -7.50 -24.62 8.07
CA SER A 202 -8.03 -25.82 8.71
C SER A 202 -8.71 -26.77 7.73
N VAL A 203 -9.46 -26.24 6.76
CA VAL A 203 -10.10 -27.05 5.70
C VAL A 203 -9.05 -27.58 4.74
N TYR A 204 -8.08 -26.74 4.33
CA TYR A 204 -6.99 -27.11 3.44
C TYR A 204 -6.09 -28.22 4.03
N ASP A 205 -5.81 -28.17 5.33
CA ASP A 205 -5.08 -29.23 6.02
C ASP A 205 -5.86 -30.56 6.01
N ILE A 206 -7.19 -30.53 6.16
CA ILE A 206 -8.03 -31.74 6.08
C ILE A 206 -8.05 -32.27 4.64
N TYR A 207 -8.23 -31.39 3.66
CA TYR A 207 -8.17 -31.72 2.25
C TYR A 207 -6.83 -32.40 1.89
N ASN A 208 -5.69 -31.82 2.27
CA ASN A 208 -4.36 -32.39 1.99
C ASN A 208 -4.11 -33.77 2.64
N ASN A 209 -4.92 -34.14 3.63
CA ASN A 209 -4.87 -35.46 4.25
C ASN A 209 -5.81 -36.48 3.59
N LYS A 210 -6.94 -36.04 3.04
CA LYS A 210 -8.04 -36.91 2.60
C LYS A 210 -8.27 -36.92 1.09
N TYR A 211 -7.95 -35.83 0.41
CA TYR A 211 -8.20 -35.59 -1.01
C TYR A 211 -9.66 -35.86 -1.42
N GLU A 212 -10.61 -35.45 -0.58
CA GLU A 212 -12.05 -35.57 -0.86
C GLU A 212 -12.59 -34.26 -1.45
N GLU A 213 -13.37 -34.37 -2.54
CA GLU A 213 -13.98 -33.26 -3.30
C GLU A 213 -14.75 -32.28 -2.41
N ILE A 214 -15.42 -32.78 -1.36
CA ILE A 214 -16.20 -31.95 -0.43
C ILE A 214 -15.37 -30.85 0.25
N TYR A 215 -14.11 -31.14 0.57
CA TYR A 215 -13.23 -30.15 1.20
C TYR A 215 -12.68 -29.15 0.17
N MET A 216 -12.45 -29.58 -1.07
CA MET A 216 -12.12 -28.65 -2.16
C MET A 216 -13.29 -27.69 -2.44
N ARG A 217 -14.52 -28.20 -2.43
CA ARG A 217 -15.72 -27.35 -2.54
C ARG A 217 -15.76 -26.30 -1.42
N GLU A 218 -15.53 -26.72 -0.18
CA GLU A 218 -15.52 -25.81 0.98
C GLU A 218 -14.40 -24.75 0.87
N ILE A 219 -13.22 -25.11 0.33
CA ILE A 219 -12.13 -24.18 0.04
C ILE A 219 -12.55 -23.13 -1.00
N VAL A 220 -13.19 -23.56 -2.10
CA VAL A 220 -13.71 -22.67 -3.16
C VAL A 220 -14.76 -21.72 -2.59
N ASP A 221 -15.72 -22.24 -1.80
CA ASP A 221 -16.77 -21.43 -1.18
C ASP A 221 -16.17 -20.37 -0.25
N ILE A 222 -15.16 -20.71 0.57
CA ILE A 222 -14.44 -19.73 1.42
C ILE A 222 -13.82 -18.60 0.58
N LEU A 223 -13.22 -18.92 -0.57
CA LEU A 223 -12.62 -17.91 -1.45
C LEU A 223 -13.68 -16.97 -2.04
N LEU A 224 -14.77 -17.53 -2.57
CA LEU A 224 -15.87 -16.76 -3.17
C LEU A 224 -16.58 -15.85 -2.17
N GLU A 225 -16.90 -16.37 -0.98
CA GLU A 225 -17.56 -15.61 0.08
C GLU A 225 -16.68 -14.46 0.62
N ASN A 226 -15.36 -14.56 0.44
CA ASN A 226 -14.37 -13.59 0.91
C ASN A 226 -13.61 -12.94 -0.25
N ASN A 227 -14.31 -12.65 -1.35
CA ASN A 227 -13.76 -12.12 -2.61
C ASN A 227 -12.96 -10.80 -2.53
N LEU A 228 -13.04 -10.07 -1.40
CA LEU A 228 -12.24 -8.85 -1.15
C LEU A 228 -11.08 -9.06 -0.17
N ASP A 229 -10.86 -10.29 0.33
CA ASP A 229 -9.80 -10.60 1.30
C ASP A 229 -8.44 -10.77 0.62
N PHE A 230 -7.71 -9.66 0.51
CA PHE A 230 -6.36 -9.66 -0.06
C PHE A 230 -5.42 -10.68 0.59
N ILE A 231 -5.49 -10.91 1.90
CA ILE A 231 -4.56 -11.81 2.61
C ILE A 231 -4.90 -13.26 2.27
N LEU A 232 -6.18 -13.62 2.31
CA LEU A 232 -6.64 -14.94 1.89
C LEU A 232 -6.14 -15.28 0.49
N TYR A 233 -6.31 -14.37 -0.47
CA TYR A 233 -5.88 -14.60 -1.83
C TYR A 233 -4.36 -14.64 -2.01
N THR A 234 -3.63 -13.74 -1.34
CA THR A 234 -2.20 -13.58 -1.59
C THR A 234 -1.30 -14.44 -0.70
N GLU A 235 -1.81 -14.95 0.41
CA GLU A 235 -1.09 -15.86 1.30
C GLU A 235 -1.64 -17.29 1.32
N LYS A 236 -2.92 -17.52 0.98
CA LYS A 236 -3.49 -18.87 0.96
C LYS A 236 -3.67 -19.38 -0.46
N PHE A 237 -4.54 -18.76 -1.25
CA PHE A 237 -4.79 -19.19 -2.63
C PHE A 237 -3.52 -19.25 -3.49
N MET A 238 -2.67 -18.22 -3.43
CA MET A 238 -1.39 -18.20 -4.18
C MET A 238 -0.44 -19.37 -3.83
N ASN A 239 -0.54 -19.89 -2.60
CA ASN A 239 0.30 -20.94 -2.08
C ASN A 239 -0.29 -22.35 -2.24
N MET A 240 -1.50 -22.50 -2.79
CA MET A 240 -2.05 -23.81 -3.18
C MET A 240 -1.22 -24.44 -4.30
N ASP A 241 -1.06 -25.75 -4.32
CA ASP A 241 -0.20 -26.43 -5.30
C ASP A 241 -0.84 -26.49 -6.70
N GLU A 242 -0.02 -26.79 -7.72
CA GLU A 242 -0.47 -26.83 -9.14
C GLU A 242 -1.63 -27.80 -9.36
N ASP A 243 -1.59 -28.97 -8.71
CA ASP A 243 -2.65 -29.99 -8.78
C ASP A 243 -3.97 -29.47 -8.22
N ASP A 244 -3.95 -28.68 -7.14
CA ASP A 244 -5.17 -28.13 -6.54
C ASP A 244 -5.83 -27.11 -7.46
N ILE A 245 -5.02 -26.26 -8.10
CA ILE A 245 -5.49 -25.29 -9.09
C ILE A 245 -6.10 -26.00 -10.30
N ALA A 246 -5.49 -27.10 -10.74
CA ALA A 246 -6.03 -27.93 -11.81
C ALA A 246 -7.36 -28.60 -11.42
N ILE A 247 -7.47 -29.12 -10.19
CA ILE A 247 -8.71 -29.70 -9.67
C ILE A 247 -9.81 -28.63 -9.62
N MET A 248 -9.53 -27.43 -9.10
CA MET A 248 -10.51 -26.34 -9.07
C MET A 248 -11.01 -26.00 -10.47
N ALA A 249 -10.10 -25.88 -11.45
CA ALA A 249 -10.46 -25.53 -12.83
C ALA A 249 -11.28 -26.61 -13.54
N VAL A 250 -11.06 -27.89 -13.22
CA VAL A 250 -11.76 -29.02 -13.85
C VAL A 250 -13.12 -29.28 -13.19
N ASP A 251 -13.15 -29.32 -11.86
CA ASP A 251 -14.34 -29.74 -11.10
C ASP A 251 -15.30 -28.56 -10.88
N PHE A 252 -14.79 -27.32 -10.81
CA PHE A 252 -15.56 -26.12 -10.53
C PHE A 252 -15.21 -24.95 -11.50
N PRO A 253 -15.39 -25.11 -12.82
CA PRO A 253 -14.87 -24.17 -13.82
C PRO A 253 -15.40 -22.73 -13.67
N ASP A 254 -16.71 -22.55 -13.49
CA ASP A 254 -17.31 -21.21 -13.35
C ASP A 254 -16.84 -20.52 -12.05
N ASP A 255 -16.85 -21.26 -10.94
CA ASP A 255 -16.39 -20.78 -9.63
C ASP A 255 -14.88 -20.47 -9.67
N PHE A 256 -14.08 -21.28 -10.34
CA PHE A 256 -12.65 -21.06 -10.53
C PHE A 256 -12.39 -19.76 -11.29
N SER A 257 -13.10 -19.51 -12.39
CA SER A 257 -12.97 -18.26 -13.13
C SER A 257 -13.30 -17.06 -12.25
N GLU A 258 -14.37 -17.12 -11.45
CA GLU A 258 -14.71 -16.04 -10.49
C GLU A 258 -13.62 -15.84 -9.42
N VAL A 259 -13.09 -16.92 -8.83
CA VAL A 259 -11.98 -16.86 -7.86
C VAL A 259 -10.76 -16.18 -8.48
N VAL A 260 -10.38 -16.54 -9.70
CA VAL A 260 -9.24 -15.92 -10.39
C VAL A 260 -9.52 -14.46 -10.72
N GLU A 261 -10.73 -14.09 -11.13
CA GLU A 261 -11.08 -12.68 -11.36
C GLU A 261 -10.96 -11.84 -10.09
N ASN A 262 -11.45 -12.36 -8.96
CA ASN A 262 -11.31 -11.73 -7.65
C ASN A 262 -9.82 -11.54 -7.30
N PHE A 263 -9.01 -12.58 -7.50
CA PHE A 263 -7.55 -12.51 -7.32
C PHE A 263 -6.91 -11.43 -8.20
N LEU A 264 -7.19 -11.43 -9.51
CA LEU A 264 -6.64 -10.48 -10.47
C LEU A 264 -7.03 -9.04 -10.13
N SER A 265 -8.26 -8.82 -9.66
CA SER A 265 -8.76 -7.52 -9.19
C SER A 265 -7.99 -7.02 -7.96
N LEU A 266 -7.75 -7.89 -6.98
CA LEU A 266 -7.05 -7.56 -5.72
C LEU A 266 -5.58 -7.17 -5.93
N ILE A 267 -4.94 -7.71 -6.97
CA ILE A 267 -3.51 -7.47 -7.23
C ILE A 267 -3.26 -6.29 -8.17
N GLN A 268 -4.30 -5.55 -8.58
CA GLN A 268 -4.14 -4.32 -9.35
C GLN A 268 -3.53 -3.22 -8.46
N GLY A 269 -2.27 -2.83 -8.72
CA GLY A 269 -1.59 -1.79 -7.95
C GLY A 269 -0.07 -1.87 -7.99
N ASP A 270 0.59 -0.98 -7.24
CA ASP A 270 2.05 -1.00 -7.10
C ASP A 270 2.45 -1.86 -5.90
N HIS A 271 3.14 -2.97 -6.16
CA HIS A 271 3.61 -3.92 -5.15
C HIS A 271 5.15 -3.97 -4.99
N PRO A 272 5.67 -4.43 -3.83
CA PRO A 272 7.11 -4.66 -3.62
C PRO A 272 7.71 -5.67 -4.60
N PHE A 273 9.02 -5.58 -4.82
CA PHE A 273 9.62 -6.26 -5.93
C PHE A 273 9.50 -7.79 -5.92
N SER A 274 9.94 -8.40 -4.82
CA SER A 274 9.83 -9.85 -4.60
C SER A 274 8.39 -10.38 -4.61
N PHE A 275 7.41 -9.53 -4.27
CA PHE A 275 6.00 -9.91 -4.27
C PHE A 275 5.44 -9.96 -5.70
N THR A 276 5.82 -9.01 -6.55
CA THR A 276 5.44 -8.99 -7.96
C THR A 276 5.92 -10.23 -8.73
N ASP A 277 7.09 -10.76 -8.37
CA ASP A 277 7.64 -11.96 -9.01
C ASP A 277 6.83 -13.22 -8.60
N LYS A 278 6.40 -13.32 -7.34
CA LYS A 278 5.51 -14.39 -6.88
C LYS A 278 4.13 -14.34 -7.56
N LEU A 279 3.58 -13.14 -7.73
CA LEU A 279 2.33 -12.92 -8.47
C LEU A 279 2.45 -13.41 -9.92
N ALA A 280 3.55 -13.06 -10.59
CA ALA A 280 3.80 -13.51 -11.96
C ALA A 280 3.90 -15.03 -12.05
N ASN A 281 4.56 -15.67 -11.08
CA ASN A 281 4.69 -17.13 -11.04
C ASN A 281 3.34 -17.83 -10.82
N MET A 282 2.49 -17.31 -9.93
CA MET A 282 1.13 -17.83 -9.74
C MET A 282 0.35 -17.80 -11.07
N ILE A 283 0.36 -16.67 -11.76
CA ILE A 283 -0.39 -16.52 -13.01
C ILE A 283 0.16 -17.44 -14.09
N VAL A 284 1.48 -17.48 -14.30
CA VAL A 284 2.05 -18.21 -15.45
C VAL A 284 2.21 -19.70 -15.21
N TYR A 285 2.58 -20.12 -14.00
CA TYR A 285 2.85 -21.54 -13.73
C TYR A 285 1.64 -22.29 -13.19
N LYS A 286 0.65 -21.61 -12.61
CA LYS A 286 -0.54 -22.27 -12.04
C LYS A 286 -1.82 -21.96 -12.80
N ILE A 287 -2.07 -20.70 -13.13
CA ILE A 287 -3.35 -20.29 -13.75
C ILE A 287 -3.33 -20.50 -15.28
N PHE A 288 -2.31 -20.03 -16.00
CA PHE A 288 -2.22 -20.17 -17.45
C PHE A 288 -2.37 -21.61 -17.95
N PRO A 289 -1.71 -22.63 -17.34
CA PRO A 289 -1.81 -24.00 -17.83
C PRO A 289 -3.23 -24.58 -17.83
N VAL A 290 -4.09 -24.12 -16.92
CA VAL A 290 -5.45 -24.66 -16.76
C VAL A 290 -6.51 -23.86 -17.52
N MET A 291 -6.22 -22.62 -17.92
CA MET A 291 -7.20 -21.74 -18.60
C MET A 291 -6.90 -21.41 -20.06
N ARG A 292 -5.64 -21.48 -20.52
CA ARG A 292 -5.22 -20.93 -21.84
C ARG A 292 -5.90 -21.57 -23.05
N ASP A 293 -6.51 -22.74 -22.88
CA ASP A 293 -7.24 -23.47 -23.92
C ASP A 293 -8.75 -23.60 -23.64
N THR A 294 -9.22 -23.09 -22.50
CA THR A 294 -10.58 -23.29 -21.99
C THR A 294 -11.33 -21.98 -21.73
N ASP A 295 -10.66 -20.95 -21.23
CA ASP A 295 -11.25 -19.64 -20.90
C ASP A 295 -10.37 -18.48 -21.41
N PHE A 296 -10.69 -17.98 -22.61
CA PHE A 296 -9.93 -16.92 -23.27
C PHE A 296 -10.18 -15.53 -22.67
N ASP A 297 -11.34 -15.31 -22.05
CA ASP A 297 -11.68 -14.02 -21.43
C ASP A 297 -10.88 -13.85 -20.14
N LEU A 298 -10.79 -14.90 -19.33
CA LEU A 298 -9.95 -14.93 -18.14
C LEU A 298 -8.46 -14.84 -18.51
N TYR A 299 -8.04 -15.56 -19.56
CA TYR A 299 -6.69 -15.47 -20.10
C TYR A 299 -6.32 -14.04 -20.51
N GLU A 300 -7.22 -13.33 -21.22
CA GLU A 300 -7.04 -11.93 -21.59
C GLU A 300 -6.81 -11.04 -20.36
N LYS A 301 -7.67 -11.16 -19.34
CA LYS A 301 -7.59 -10.38 -18.09
C LYS A 301 -6.26 -10.62 -17.36
N ALA A 302 -5.84 -11.88 -17.24
CA ALA A 302 -4.61 -12.24 -16.56
C ALA A 302 -3.36 -11.79 -17.32
N PHE A 303 -3.34 -12.00 -18.65
CA PHE A 303 -2.23 -11.56 -19.51
C PHE A 303 -2.07 -10.04 -19.49
N LYS A 304 -3.18 -9.30 -19.57
CA LYS A 304 -3.20 -7.84 -19.41
C LYS A 304 -2.67 -7.40 -18.06
N THR A 305 -3.08 -8.08 -16.99
CA THR A 305 -2.60 -7.80 -15.62
C THR A 305 -1.08 -7.96 -15.53
N LEU A 306 -0.53 -9.05 -16.07
CA LEU A 306 0.92 -9.28 -16.12
C LEU A 306 1.66 -8.21 -16.93
N LEU A 307 1.14 -7.86 -18.11
CA LEU A 307 1.75 -6.86 -18.99
C LEU A 307 1.83 -5.48 -18.31
N ILE A 308 0.74 -5.04 -17.69
CA ILE A 308 0.68 -3.78 -16.94
C ILE A 308 1.64 -3.82 -15.75
N MET A 309 1.66 -4.94 -15.02
CA MET A 309 2.53 -5.13 -13.85
C MET A 309 4.01 -5.09 -14.23
N ALA A 310 4.41 -5.74 -15.33
CA ALA A 310 5.77 -5.71 -15.84
C ALA A 310 6.21 -4.28 -16.20
N PHE A 311 5.35 -3.53 -16.88
CA PHE A 311 5.60 -2.15 -17.28
C PHE A 311 5.72 -1.19 -16.09
N ARG A 312 4.72 -1.16 -15.21
CA ARG A 312 4.67 -0.23 -14.05
C ARG A 312 5.87 -0.40 -13.13
N HIS A 313 6.30 -1.64 -12.93
CA HIS A 313 7.42 -1.96 -12.04
C HIS A 313 8.77 -2.05 -12.76
N ASN A 314 8.81 -1.82 -14.08
CA ASN A 314 10.01 -1.98 -14.91
C ASN A 314 10.71 -3.34 -14.67
N ARG A 315 9.94 -4.44 -14.73
CA ARG A 315 10.39 -5.78 -14.31
C ARG A 315 10.77 -6.69 -15.45
N PHE A 316 12.06 -6.81 -15.68
CA PHE A 316 12.61 -7.66 -16.72
C PHE A 316 12.37 -9.16 -16.48
N TYR A 317 12.20 -9.61 -15.23
CA TYR A 317 11.82 -10.99 -14.94
C TYR A 317 10.43 -11.31 -15.51
N ILE A 318 9.44 -10.49 -15.16
CA ILE A 318 8.05 -10.66 -15.64
C ILE A 318 7.99 -10.47 -17.16
N ALA A 319 8.77 -9.54 -17.72
CA ALA A 319 8.89 -9.39 -19.17
C ALA A 319 9.40 -10.67 -19.85
N LYS A 320 10.37 -11.37 -19.25
CA LYS A 320 10.86 -12.65 -19.75
C LYS A 320 9.76 -13.72 -19.68
N VAL A 321 9.03 -13.78 -18.58
CA VAL A 321 7.93 -14.73 -18.41
C VAL A 321 6.83 -14.50 -19.45
N ILE A 322 6.48 -13.24 -19.73
CA ILE A 322 5.54 -12.87 -20.81
C ILE A 322 6.11 -13.22 -22.20
N GLU A 323 7.41 -13.00 -22.43
CA GLU A 323 8.09 -13.39 -23.67
C GLU A 323 8.02 -14.91 -23.89
N ASP A 324 8.30 -15.71 -22.87
CA ASP A 324 8.22 -17.18 -22.93
C ASP A 324 6.78 -17.63 -23.24
N GLU A 325 5.76 -16.99 -22.66
CA GLU A 325 4.35 -17.27 -22.96
C GLU A 325 3.99 -16.92 -24.41
N ILE A 326 4.40 -15.75 -24.91
CA ILE A 326 4.16 -15.31 -26.29
C ILE A 326 4.78 -16.30 -27.30
N LEU A 327 5.99 -16.77 -27.02
CA LEU A 327 6.74 -17.65 -27.91
C LEU A 327 6.24 -19.09 -27.90
N THR A 328 5.55 -19.50 -26.85
CA THR A 328 4.98 -20.86 -26.71
C THR A 328 3.49 -20.92 -27.03
N ALA A 329 2.85 -19.81 -27.39
CA ALA A 329 1.46 -19.79 -27.83
C ALA A 329 1.29 -20.54 -29.17
N GLU A 330 0.59 -21.68 -29.12
CA GLU A 330 0.33 -22.53 -30.29
C GLU A 330 -1.11 -22.38 -30.82
N ASN A 331 -2.05 -21.99 -29.95
CA ASN A 331 -3.46 -21.87 -30.28
C ASN A 331 -3.76 -20.54 -30.99
N ASN A 332 -4.45 -20.59 -32.13
CA ASN A 332 -4.82 -19.39 -32.89
C ASN A 332 -5.62 -18.37 -32.06
N GLN A 333 -6.54 -18.84 -31.22
CA GLN A 333 -7.35 -17.95 -30.39
C GLN A 333 -6.51 -17.25 -29.33
N GLN A 334 -5.61 -18.00 -28.66
CA GLN A 334 -4.63 -17.45 -27.73
C GLN A 334 -3.73 -16.40 -28.39
N ILE A 335 -3.21 -16.68 -29.59
CA ILE A 335 -2.39 -15.74 -30.37
C ILE A 335 -3.16 -14.45 -30.69
N ILE A 336 -4.45 -14.57 -31.04
CA ILE A 336 -5.33 -13.43 -31.30
C ILE A 336 -5.50 -12.60 -30.02
N THR A 337 -5.87 -13.23 -28.91
CA THR A 337 -6.05 -12.58 -27.60
C THR A 337 -4.78 -11.83 -27.16
N ILE A 338 -3.61 -12.47 -27.25
CA ILE A 338 -2.31 -11.81 -26.96
C ILE A 338 -2.13 -10.57 -27.84
N GLY A 339 -2.35 -10.70 -29.15
CA GLY A 339 -2.18 -9.60 -30.09
C GLY A 339 -3.13 -8.42 -29.83
N ASP A 340 -4.35 -8.69 -29.37
CA ASP A 340 -5.34 -7.67 -29.06
C ASP A 340 -5.02 -6.97 -27.73
N VAL A 341 -4.63 -7.70 -26.68
CA VAL A 341 -4.13 -7.10 -25.43
C VAL A 341 -2.92 -6.20 -25.70
N LEU A 342 -1.98 -6.64 -26.53
CA LEU A 342 -0.81 -5.84 -26.89
C LEU A 342 -1.22 -4.53 -27.59
N LYS A 343 -2.17 -4.60 -28.52
CA LYS A 343 -2.68 -3.45 -29.27
C LYS A 343 -3.41 -2.45 -28.38
N GLU A 344 -4.24 -2.93 -27.45
CA GLU A 344 -5.01 -2.10 -26.53
C GLU A 344 -4.15 -1.42 -25.45
N ASN A 345 -2.95 -1.93 -25.20
CA ASN A 345 -2.05 -1.43 -24.16
C ASN A 345 -0.72 -0.92 -24.75
N PRO A 346 -0.74 0.14 -25.58
CA PRO A 346 0.40 0.51 -26.44
C PRO A 346 1.67 0.89 -25.67
N GLN A 347 1.56 1.54 -24.51
CA GLN A 347 2.72 1.94 -23.70
C GLN A 347 3.42 0.72 -23.06
N PRO A 348 2.72 -0.15 -22.31
CA PRO A 348 3.29 -1.42 -21.86
C PRO A 348 3.86 -2.27 -22.99
N SER A 349 3.17 -2.37 -24.12
CA SER A 349 3.60 -3.19 -25.26
C SER A 349 4.89 -2.68 -25.91
N LYS A 350 5.04 -1.36 -26.08
CA LYS A 350 6.30 -0.76 -26.56
C LYS A 350 7.46 -1.03 -25.62
N TRP A 351 7.21 -0.92 -24.32
CA TRP A 351 8.21 -1.23 -23.31
C TRP A 351 8.60 -2.71 -23.37
N LEU A 352 7.63 -3.63 -23.43
CA LEU A 352 7.88 -5.06 -23.58
C LEU A 352 8.70 -5.34 -24.83
N TYR A 353 8.31 -4.78 -25.99
CA TYR A 353 9.04 -4.97 -27.24
C TYR A 353 10.49 -4.47 -27.18
N LYS A 354 10.77 -3.38 -26.45
CA LYS A 354 12.15 -2.90 -26.25
C LYS A 354 13.01 -3.91 -25.50
N HIS A 355 12.40 -4.70 -24.62
CA HIS A 355 13.07 -5.67 -23.76
C HIS A 355 12.98 -7.12 -24.24
N PHE A 356 12.16 -7.38 -25.27
CA PHE A 356 12.01 -8.66 -25.95
C PHE A 356 13.32 -9.08 -26.62
N LYS A 357 13.87 -10.25 -26.27
CA LYS A 357 15.18 -10.71 -26.77
C LYS A 357 15.06 -11.51 -28.06
N GLU A 358 14.10 -12.40 -28.12
CA GLU A 358 13.96 -13.42 -29.17
C GLU A 358 12.97 -12.98 -30.26
N LYS A 359 13.01 -11.71 -30.67
CA LYS A 359 12.04 -11.11 -31.63
C LYS A 359 11.90 -11.89 -32.94
N HIS A 360 12.98 -12.52 -33.38
CA HIS A 360 13.04 -13.33 -34.61
C HIS A 360 12.19 -14.61 -34.55
N LYS A 361 11.73 -15.02 -33.35
CA LYS A 361 10.85 -16.18 -33.13
C LYS A 361 9.37 -15.80 -33.05
N LEU A 362 9.03 -14.52 -33.10
CA LEU A 362 7.63 -14.08 -33.07
C LEU A 362 6.87 -14.63 -34.26
N CYS A 363 5.65 -15.13 -34.01
CA CYS A 363 4.75 -15.47 -35.09
C CYS A 363 4.37 -14.19 -35.86
N ARG A 364 4.06 -14.34 -37.14
CA ARG A 364 3.80 -13.20 -38.04
C ARG A 364 2.71 -12.27 -37.50
N TYR A 365 1.63 -12.83 -36.97
CA TYR A 365 0.51 -12.04 -36.44
C TYR A 365 0.94 -11.12 -35.29
N ILE A 366 1.67 -11.64 -34.30
CA ILE A 366 2.14 -10.85 -33.15
C ILE A 366 3.22 -9.84 -33.59
N SER A 367 4.11 -10.23 -34.52
CA SER A 367 5.07 -9.29 -35.12
C SER A 367 4.37 -8.09 -35.75
N ASP A 368 3.34 -8.34 -36.57
CA ASP A 368 2.56 -7.29 -37.24
C ASP A 368 1.89 -6.36 -36.21
N LYS A 369 1.46 -6.87 -35.04
CA LYS A 369 0.90 -6.03 -33.95
C LYS A 369 1.95 -5.14 -33.31
N PHE A 370 3.17 -5.65 -33.08
CA PHE A 370 4.26 -4.81 -32.59
C PHE A 370 4.67 -3.74 -33.61
N ASP A 371 4.73 -4.09 -34.90
CA ASP A 371 5.07 -3.15 -35.96
C ASP A 371 4.04 -2.01 -36.10
N GLN A 372 2.75 -2.27 -35.82
CA GLN A 372 1.72 -1.23 -35.78
C GLN A 372 1.86 -0.27 -34.59
N LEU A 373 2.57 -0.68 -33.53
CA LEU A 373 2.73 0.13 -32.33
C LEU A 373 3.95 1.04 -32.44
N LEU A 374 5.04 0.59 -33.06
CA LEU A 374 6.32 1.30 -33.18
C LEU A 374 6.25 2.44 -34.19
#